data_AF-A0A955W003-F1
#
_entry.id   AF-A0A955W003-F1
#
_cell.length_a   1.000
_cell.length_b   1.000
_cell.length_c   1.000
_cell.angle_alpha   90.00
_cell.angle_beta   90.00
_cell.angle_gamma   90.00
#
_symmetry.space_group_name_H-M   'P 1'
#
loop_
_entity.id
_entity.type
_entity.pdbx_description
1 polymer ?
#
loop_
_entity_poly.entity_id
_entity_poly.type
_entity_poly.pdbx_seq_one_letter_code
_entity_poly.pdbx_strand_id
1 'polypeptide(L)'
;MSNTAHPTPSREPPSRAPLTLDDLLTLGAPALRAIMDAARPLDLDDLAGRVYLGVDLSLPKPLTRLLWKTFRKTFYRDPTTGAVRGWNVRMEQTGVGGARVPKRGRDGAPITFGHYVVRDGATLRWPSGYQCAHYLDYGVAGNARTDPARFACTPLVAVNEGSSALLLGWEIMRVGPRLMPLPLYWALQADGPLDGVVEPPRRPQV
;
A
#
# COMPACT_ATOMS: atom_id res chain seq x y z
N MET A 1 45.36 28.56 -30.18
CA MET A 1 43.91 28.45 -30.44
C MET A 1 43.31 27.65 -29.29
N SER A 2 42.82 28.33 -28.26
CA SER A 2 42.28 27.68 -27.05
C SER A 2 40.77 27.57 -27.20
N ASN A 3 40.25 26.34 -27.20
CA ASN A 3 38.82 26.06 -27.34
C ASN A 3 38.24 25.86 -25.93
N THR A 4 37.59 26.89 -25.40
CA THR A 4 36.91 26.84 -24.10
C THR A 4 35.52 26.26 -24.30
N ALA A 5 35.35 24.97 -24.02
CA ALA A 5 34.04 24.34 -24.01
C ALA A 5 33.24 24.83 -22.77
N HIS A 6 32.13 25.53 -23.00
CA HIS A 6 31.17 25.84 -21.95
C HIS A 6 30.40 24.57 -21.54
N PRO A 7 30.28 24.24 -20.25
CA PRO A 7 29.39 23.19 -19.79
C PRO A 7 27.94 23.62 -20.01
N THR A 8 27.18 22.81 -20.75
CA THR A 8 25.73 22.93 -20.86
C THR A 8 25.12 22.65 -19.49
N PRO A 9 24.29 23.54 -18.92
CA PRO A 9 23.62 23.24 -17.66
C PRO A 9 22.63 22.09 -17.89
N SER A 10 22.84 20.98 -17.19
CA SER A 10 21.88 19.89 -17.08
C SER A 10 20.56 20.46 -16.59
N ARG A 11 19.57 20.52 -17.48
CA ARG A 11 18.21 20.92 -17.14
C ARG A 11 17.58 19.76 -16.39
N GLU A 12 17.66 19.76 -15.06
CA GLU A 12 16.80 18.90 -14.26
C GLU A 12 15.35 19.15 -14.70
N PRO A 13 14.58 18.09 -15.03
CA PRO A 13 13.18 18.26 -15.34
C PRO A 13 12.49 18.89 -14.13
N PRO A 14 11.55 19.82 -14.32
CA PRO A 14 10.86 20.44 -13.20
C PRO A 14 10.17 19.35 -12.37
N SER A 15 10.57 19.26 -11.10
CA SER A 15 9.89 18.48 -10.08
C SER A 15 8.40 18.81 -10.13
N ARG A 16 7.55 17.82 -10.50
CA ARG A 16 6.10 17.98 -10.37
C ARG A 16 5.79 18.14 -8.89
N ALA A 17 4.86 19.04 -8.58
CA ALA A 17 4.35 19.19 -7.22
C ALA A 17 3.89 17.81 -6.68
N PRO A 18 4.17 17.48 -5.41
CA PRO A 18 3.78 16.21 -4.83
C PRO A 18 2.25 16.08 -4.82
N LEU A 19 1.76 14.90 -5.21
CA LEU A 19 0.33 14.58 -5.15
C LEU A 19 -0.11 14.39 -3.70
N THR A 20 -1.31 14.85 -3.42
CA THR A 20 -2.00 14.69 -2.14
C THR A 20 -3.03 13.55 -2.19
N LEU A 21 -3.55 13.14 -1.02
CA LEU A 21 -4.66 12.19 -0.96
C LEU A 21 -5.90 12.71 -1.69
N ASP A 22 -6.18 14.02 -1.57
CA ASP A 22 -7.32 14.66 -2.25
C ASP A 22 -7.19 14.59 -3.76
N ASP A 23 -5.97 14.73 -4.30
CA ASP A 23 -5.73 14.56 -5.74
C ASP A 23 -6.11 13.14 -6.17
N LEU A 24 -5.64 12.11 -5.46
CA LEU A 24 -5.93 10.70 -5.79
C LEU A 24 -7.43 10.39 -5.78
N LEU A 25 -8.18 11.01 -4.87
CA LEU A 25 -9.63 10.84 -4.76
C LEU A 25 -10.40 11.39 -5.97
N THR A 26 -9.79 12.29 -6.74
CA THR A 26 -10.39 12.81 -7.98
C THR A 26 -10.05 11.98 -9.20
N LEU A 27 -9.07 11.08 -9.12
CA LEU A 27 -8.58 10.29 -10.24
C LEU A 27 -9.47 9.07 -10.52
N GLY A 28 -9.54 8.68 -11.79
CA GLY A 28 -10.13 7.41 -12.19
C GLY A 28 -9.08 6.31 -12.28
N ALA A 29 -9.52 5.05 -12.39
CA ALA A 29 -8.65 3.88 -12.49
C ALA A 29 -7.52 4.00 -13.54
N PRO A 30 -7.72 4.55 -14.77
CA PRO A 30 -6.61 4.71 -15.71
C PRO A 30 -5.50 5.64 -15.24
N ALA A 31 -5.85 6.74 -14.56
CA ALA A 31 -4.87 7.69 -14.03
C ALA A 31 -4.14 7.12 -12.80
N LEU A 32 -4.86 6.43 -11.91
CA LEU A 32 -4.26 5.69 -10.80
C LEU A 32 -3.30 4.61 -11.31
N ARG A 33 -3.69 3.90 -12.38
CA ARG A 33 -2.84 2.90 -13.01
C ARG A 33 -1.56 3.52 -13.57
N ALA A 34 -1.66 4.67 -14.25
CA ALA A 34 -0.50 5.38 -14.76
C ALA A 34 0.48 5.80 -13.65
N ILE A 35 -0.02 6.17 -12.46
CA ILE A 35 0.82 6.41 -11.29
C ILE A 35 1.57 5.13 -10.89
N MET A 36 0.88 3.99 -10.82
CA MET A 36 1.53 2.72 -10.48
C MET A 36 2.58 2.27 -11.51
N ASP A 37 2.33 2.51 -12.80
CA ASP A 37 3.27 2.15 -13.87
C ASP A 37 4.51 3.05 -13.86
N ALA A 38 4.38 4.31 -13.44
CA ALA A 38 5.49 5.28 -13.38
C ALA A 38 6.26 5.25 -12.06
N ALA A 39 5.75 4.58 -11.04
CA ALA A 39 6.31 4.64 -9.70
C ALA A 39 7.65 3.91 -9.58
N ARG A 40 8.49 4.43 -8.67
CA ARG A 40 9.75 3.78 -8.27
C ARG A 40 9.49 2.73 -7.17
N PRO A 41 10.44 1.79 -6.97
CA PRO A 41 10.37 0.86 -5.85
C PRO A 41 10.24 1.59 -4.51
N LEU A 42 9.44 1.01 -3.60
CA LEU A 42 9.33 1.48 -2.22
C LEU A 42 10.69 1.45 -1.51
N ASP A 43 10.94 2.47 -0.68
CA ASP A 43 11.94 2.40 0.38
C ASP A 43 11.33 1.61 1.56
N LEU A 44 11.81 0.39 1.77
CA LEU A 44 11.29 -0.50 2.80
C LEU A 44 11.73 -0.10 4.21
N ASP A 45 12.82 0.65 4.35
CA ASP A 45 13.26 1.17 5.64
C ASP A 45 12.43 2.37 6.06
N ASP A 46 12.10 3.25 5.12
CA ASP A 46 11.14 4.34 5.37
C ASP A 46 9.73 3.81 5.66
N LEU A 47 9.32 2.72 5.01
CA LEU A 47 8.00 2.11 5.21
C LEU A 47 7.85 1.44 6.59
N ALA A 48 8.90 0.77 7.07
CA ALA A 48 8.84 -0.02 8.29
C ALA A 48 8.69 0.84 9.56
N GLY A 49 7.95 0.33 10.55
CA GLY A 49 7.72 1.02 11.81
C GLY A 49 6.64 2.10 11.74
N ARG A 50 5.81 2.09 10.68
CA ARG A 50 4.75 3.08 10.45
C ARG A 50 3.36 2.45 10.45
N VAL A 51 2.38 3.31 10.74
CA VAL A 51 0.96 3.07 10.58
C VAL A 51 0.45 3.95 9.45
N TYR A 52 -0.54 3.45 8.73
CA TYR A 52 -1.17 4.14 7.62
C TYR A 52 -2.68 4.12 7.74
N LEU A 53 -3.30 5.25 7.46
CA LEU A 53 -4.74 5.36 7.23
C LEU A 53 -5.03 5.06 5.76
N GLY A 54 -5.81 4.02 5.53
CA GLY A 54 -6.22 3.55 4.23
C GLY A 54 -7.57 4.10 3.80
N VAL A 55 -7.68 4.41 2.51
CA VAL A 55 -8.88 4.94 1.88
C VAL A 55 -9.16 4.22 0.56
N ASP A 56 -10.37 3.70 0.39
CA ASP A 56 -10.84 3.13 -0.88
C ASP A 56 -11.07 4.23 -1.93
N LEU A 57 -10.47 4.07 -3.11
CA LEU A 57 -10.56 4.99 -4.25
C LEU A 57 -11.55 4.51 -5.33
N SER A 58 -12.20 3.37 -5.12
CA SER A 58 -12.94 2.62 -6.15
C SER A 58 -14.43 2.93 -6.17
N LEU A 59 -14.93 3.64 -5.16
CA LEU A 59 -16.32 4.07 -5.10
C LEU A 59 -16.57 5.19 -6.14
N PRO A 60 -17.82 5.34 -6.64
CA PRO A 60 -18.18 6.47 -7.49
C PRO A 60 -17.97 7.80 -6.74
N LYS A 61 -17.42 8.81 -7.42
CA LYS A 61 -16.96 10.09 -6.82
C LYS A 61 -17.90 10.78 -5.80
N PRO A 62 -19.24 10.88 -6.00
CA PRO A 62 -20.09 11.48 -4.97
C PRO A 62 -20.21 10.61 -3.72
N LEU A 63 -20.06 9.29 -3.87
CA LEU A 63 -20.24 8.31 -2.81
C LEU A 63 -18.93 8.04 -2.06
N THR A 64 -17.78 8.11 -2.72
CA THR A 64 -16.46 8.01 -2.07
C THR A 64 -16.33 9.05 -0.98
N ARG A 65 -16.79 10.29 -1.26
CA ARG A 65 -16.76 11.37 -0.28
C ARG A 65 -17.72 11.24 0.90
N LEU A 66 -18.74 10.41 0.77
CA LEU A 66 -19.77 10.27 1.81
C LEU A 66 -19.64 8.96 2.59
N LEU A 67 -19.16 7.91 1.93
CA LEU A 67 -19.03 6.55 2.46
C LEU A 67 -17.59 6.12 2.70
N TRP A 68 -16.63 7.05 2.77
CA TRP A 68 -15.20 6.79 2.97
C TRP A 68 -14.95 5.66 3.96
N LYS A 69 -14.69 4.47 3.41
CA LYS A 69 -14.41 3.29 4.22
C LYS A 69 -12.94 3.35 4.59
N THR A 70 -12.68 3.77 5.82
CA THR A 70 -11.34 3.82 6.35
C THR A 70 -10.95 2.46 6.90
N PHE A 71 -9.72 2.08 6.64
CA PHE A 71 -9.05 0.97 7.29
C PHE A 71 -7.66 1.45 7.72
N ARG A 72 -6.98 0.70 8.56
CA ARG A 72 -5.61 1.01 8.93
C ARG A 72 -4.71 -0.14 8.55
N LYS A 73 -3.52 0.16 8.04
CA LYS A 73 -2.47 -0.81 7.73
C LYS A 73 -1.23 -0.49 8.54
N THR A 74 -0.51 -1.51 8.96
CA THR A 74 0.74 -1.40 9.72
C THR A 74 1.89 -2.01 8.95
N PHE A 75 3.09 -1.48 9.11
CA PHE A 75 4.31 -2.06 8.54
C PHE A 75 5.36 -2.20 9.63
N TYR A 76 5.91 -3.40 9.74
CA TYR A 76 6.83 -3.82 10.79
C TYR A 76 7.95 -4.63 10.16
N ARG A 77 9.21 -4.26 10.45
CA ARG A 77 10.35 -5.09 10.08
C ARG A 77 10.53 -6.18 11.13
N ASP A 78 10.32 -7.43 10.72
CA ASP A 78 10.52 -8.59 11.57
C ASP A 78 12.01 -8.76 11.86
N PRO A 79 12.47 -8.69 13.12
CA PRO A 79 13.88 -8.78 13.47
C PRO A 79 14.47 -10.18 13.23
N THR A 80 13.62 -11.22 13.14
CA THR A 80 14.06 -12.61 12.95
C THR A 80 14.36 -12.89 11.49
N THR A 81 13.50 -12.42 10.59
CA THR A 81 13.58 -12.72 9.15
C THR A 81 14.14 -11.55 8.32
N GLY A 82 14.15 -10.34 8.89
CA GLY A 82 14.45 -9.10 8.18
C GLY A 82 13.34 -8.62 7.25
N ALA A 83 12.27 -9.40 7.06
CA ALA A 83 11.20 -9.06 6.14
C ALA A 83 10.29 -7.96 6.69
N VAL A 84 9.75 -7.11 5.81
CA VAL A 84 8.68 -6.18 6.18
C VAL A 84 7.35 -6.90 6.11
N ARG A 85 6.65 -7.02 7.24
CA ARG A 85 5.32 -7.59 7.36
C ARG A 85 4.33 -6.57 7.92
N GLY A 86 3.05 -6.87 7.82
CA GLY A 86 2.00 -5.98 8.29
C GLY A 86 0.67 -6.67 8.49
N TRP A 87 -0.31 -5.91 8.97
CA TRP A 87 -1.69 -6.34 9.12
C TRP A 87 -2.64 -5.18 8.91
N ASN A 88 -3.91 -5.49 8.66
CA ASN A 88 -4.96 -4.49 8.70
C ASN A 88 -5.56 -4.42 10.11
N VAL A 89 -5.99 -3.23 10.50
CA VAL A 89 -6.77 -2.98 11.70
C VAL A 89 -8.15 -2.50 11.29
N ARG A 90 -9.18 -3.10 11.88
CA ARG A 90 -10.56 -2.73 11.60
C ARG A 90 -10.88 -1.43 12.34
N MET A 91 -11.33 -0.41 11.62
CA MET A 91 -11.63 0.91 12.18
C MET A 91 -13.12 1.12 12.38
N GLU A 92 -13.48 1.93 13.36
CA GLU A 92 -14.78 2.61 13.37
C GLU A 92 -14.88 3.50 12.13
N GLN A 93 -16.05 3.53 11.50
CA GLN A 93 -16.24 4.20 10.21
C GLN A 93 -16.75 5.62 10.47
N THR A 94 -15.83 6.53 10.76
CA THR A 94 -16.10 7.93 11.13
C THR A 94 -15.67 8.93 10.04
N GLY A 95 -15.28 8.43 8.86
CA GLY A 95 -14.71 9.24 7.77
C GLY A 95 -13.21 9.51 7.94
N VAL A 96 -12.57 10.12 6.93
CA VAL A 96 -11.10 10.34 6.89
C VAL A 96 -10.62 11.33 7.95
N GLY A 97 -11.38 12.41 8.18
CA GLY A 97 -11.11 13.38 9.25
C GLY A 97 -11.68 12.99 10.62
N GLY A 98 -12.38 11.84 10.68
CA GLY A 98 -13.01 11.35 11.89
C GLY A 98 -12.00 10.79 12.90
N ALA A 99 -12.49 10.51 14.10
CA ALA A 99 -11.68 9.89 15.14
C ALA A 99 -11.11 8.54 14.65
N ARG A 100 -9.79 8.38 14.76
CA ARG A 100 -9.05 7.20 14.28
C ARG A 100 -9.11 6.07 15.31
N VAL A 101 -10.31 5.51 15.50
CA VAL A 101 -10.59 4.54 16.57
C VAL A 101 -10.60 3.10 16.00
N PRO A 102 -9.69 2.23 16.43
CA PRO A 102 -9.78 0.80 16.14
C PRO A 102 -11.00 0.18 16.81
N LYS A 103 -11.72 -0.69 16.07
CA LYS A 103 -12.67 -1.59 16.71
C LYS A 103 -11.92 -2.57 17.59
N ARG A 104 -12.45 -2.79 18.79
CA ARG A 104 -11.83 -3.66 19.79
C ARG A 104 -12.60 -4.97 19.95
N GLY A 105 -11.85 -6.04 20.21
CA GLY A 105 -12.38 -7.35 20.58
C GLY A 105 -12.90 -7.35 22.02
N ARG A 106 -13.38 -8.52 22.47
CA ARG A 106 -13.88 -8.70 23.85
C ARG A 106 -12.78 -8.54 24.90
N ASP A 107 -11.55 -8.80 24.52
CA ASP A 107 -10.32 -8.63 25.31
C ASP A 107 -9.79 -7.18 25.29
N GLY A 108 -10.49 -6.28 24.59
CA GLY A 108 -10.07 -4.89 24.42
C GLY A 108 -8.96 -4.69 23.39
N ALA A 109 -8.40 -5.75 22.77
CA ALA A 109 -7.36 -5.61 21.75
C ALA A 109 -7.95 -5.12 20.41
N PRO A 110 -7.21 -4.37 19.58
CA PRO A 110 -7.65 -4.03 18.24
C PRO A 110 -7.95 -5.28 17.39
N ILE A 111 -9.06 -5.27 16.66
CA ILE A 111 -9.39 -6.36 15.73
C ILE A 111 -8.50 -6.25 14.50
N THR A 112 -7.60 -7.21 14.31
CA THR A 112 -6.72 -7.30 13.14
C THR A 112 -7.19 -8.34 12.14
N PHE A 113 -6.82 -8.19 10.87
CA PHE A 113 -7.15 -9.13 9.79
C PHE A 113 -6.22 -8.95 8.58
N GLY A 114 -6.17 -9.96 7.70
CA GLY A 114 -5.43 -9.89 6.44
C GLY A 114 -3.98 -9.46 6.65
N HIS A 115 -3.23 -10.24 7.42
CA HIS A 115 -1.78 -10.08 7.56
C HIS A 115 -1.12 -10.23 6.19
N TYR A 116 0.01 -9.56 5.98
CA TYR A 116 0.74 -9.60 4.71
C TYR A 116 2.25 -9.50 4.94
N VAL A 117 3.00 -9.90 3.93
CA VAL A 117 4.45 -9.68 3.82
C VAL A 117 4.72 -8.86 2.56
N VAL A 118 5.57 -7.86 2.65
CA VAL A 118 6.03 -7.10 1.48
C VAL A 118 7.07 -7.94 0.75
N ARG A 119 6.84 -8.20 -0.54
CA ARG A 119 7.69 -9.06 -1.37
C ARG A 119 8.07 -8.38 -2.67
N ASP A 120 9.18 -8.84 -3.25
CA ASP A 120 9.62 -8.47 -4.59
C ASP A 120 8.62 -8.97 -5.64
N GLY A 121 8.08 -8.05 -6.42
CA GLY A 121 7.11 -8.31 -7.47
C GLY A 121 7.68 -8.97 -8.72
N ALA A 122 9.00 -8.96 -8.94
CA ALA A 122 9.65 -9.63 -10.06
C ALA A 122 9.46 -11.16 -10.04
N THR A 123 9.04 -11.71 -8.89
CA THR A 123 8.76 -13.14 -8.70
C THR A 123 7.46 -13.62 -9.36
N LEU A 124 6.61 -12.71 -9.84
CA LEU A 124 5.30 -13.03 -10.43
C LEU A 124 5.14 -12.45 -11.83
N ARG A 125 4.32 -13.13 -12.66
CA ARG A 125 3.83 -12.56 -13.92
C ARG A 125 2.54 -11.80 -13.65
N TRP A 126 2.62 -10.48 -13.65
CA TRP A 126 1.47 -9.62 -13.37
C TRP A 126 0.55 -9.43 -14.57
N PRO A 127 -0.76 -9.20 -14.33
CA PRO A 127 -1.72 -8.98 -15.40
C PRO A 127 -1.38 -7.74 -16.23
N SER A 128 -1.73 -7.80 -17.52
CA SER A 128 -1.58 -6.70 -18.48
C SER A 128 -0.15 -6.16 -18.58
N GLY A 129 0.86 -7.02 -18.41
CA GLY A 129 2.27 -6.66 -18.54
C GLY A 129 2.83 -5.74 -17.45
N TYR A 130 2.08 -5.55 -16.35
CA TYR A 130 2.50 -4.70 -15.24
C TYR A 130 3.86 -5.12 -14.68
N GLN A 131 4.75 -4.15 -14.44
CA GLN A 131 6.06 -4.40 -13.83
C GLN A 131 5.98 -3.98 -12.36
N CYS A 132 5.70 -4.94 -11.48
CA CYS A 132 5.58 -4.68 -10.05
C CYS A 132 6.94 -4.78 -9.37
N ALA A 133 7.36 -3.71 -8.69
CA ALA A 133 8.55 -3.74 -7.83
C ALA A 133 8.26 -4.42 -6.49
N HIS A 134 7.17 -4.01 -5.81
CA HIS A 134 6.79 -4.55 -4.52
C HIS A 134 5.29 -4.78 -4.40
N TYR A 135 4.91 -5.83 -3.68
CA TYR A 135 3.52 -6.16 -3.40
C TYR A 135 3.32 -6.72 -2.00
N LEU A 136 2.08 -6.67 -1.52
CA LEU A 136 1.66 -7.31 -0.28
C LEU A 136 1.18 -8.74 -0.58
N ASP A 137 1.88 -9.73 -0.06
CA ASP A 137 1.52 -11.14 -0.16
C ASP A 137 0.81 -11.61 1.10
N TYR A 138 -0.50 -11.85 0.99
CA TYR A 138 -1.33 -12.32 2.09
C TYR A 138 -1.33 -13.86 2.22
N GLY A 139 -0.89 -14.55 1.17
CA GLY A 139 -0.90 -16.02 1.10
C GLY A 139 0.15 -16.65 2.01
N VAL A 140 1.25 -15.95 2.25
CA VAL A 140 2.40 -16.42 3.04
C VAL A 140 2.46 -15.82 4.45
N ALA A 141 1.58 -14.87 4.78
CA ALA A 141 1.69 -14.07 6.00
C ALA A 141 1.04 -14.68 7.24
N GLY A 142 0.69 -15.97 7.21
CA GLY A 142 0.17 -16.66 8.39
C GLY A 142 -1.31 -16.40 8.72
N ASN A 143 -2.11 -15.84 7.79
CA ASN A 143 -3.57 -15.69 7.96
C ASN A 143 -4.27 -17.03 8.24
N ALA A 144 -5.47 -17.06 8.82
CA ALA A 144 -6.23 -18.31 9.01
C ALA A 144 -6.54 -19.01 7.67
N ARG A 145 -6.75 -20.34 7.67
CA ARG A 145 -7.08 -21.08 6.43
C ARG A 145 -8.40 -20.64 5.80
N THR A 146 -9.32 -20.16 6.66
CA THR A 146 -10.66 -19.66 6.33
C THR A 146 -10.68 -18.16 6.02
N ASP A 147 -9.57 -17.43 6.18
CA ASP A 147 -9.51 -16.01 5.87
C ASP A 147 -9.38 -15.82 4.35
N PRO A 148 -10.36 -15.22 3.66
CA PRO A 148 -10.29 -14.99 2.22
C PRO A 148 -9.18 -14.02 1.81
N ALA A 149 -8.69 -13.17 2.72
CA ALA A 149 -7.59 -12.25 2.44
C ALA A 149 -6.34 -12.98 1.97
N ARG A 150 -6.15 -14.26 2.34
CA ARG A 150 -5.02 -15.09 1.88
C ARG A 150 -4.88 -15.22 0.36
N PHE A 151 -5.94 -14.92 -0.38
CA PHE A 151 -5.93 -14.95 -1.84
C PHE A 151 -5.52 -13.60 -2.44
N ALA A 152 -5.44 -12.54 -1.65
CA ALA A 152 -5.02 -11.22 -2.13
C ALA A 152 -3.50 -11.17 -2.38
N CYS A 153 -3.13 -10.36 -3.36
CA CYS A 153 -1.76 -10.13 -3.80
C CYS A 153 -1.68 -8.71 -4.36
N THR A 154 -1.42 -7.71 -3.51
CA THR A 154 -1.70 -6.32 -3.88
C THR A 154 -0.43 -5.54 -4.17
N PRO A 155 -0.16 -5.12 -5.43
CA PRO A 155 0.90 -4.18 -5.72
C PRO A 155 0.79 -2.92 -4.86
N LEU A 156 1.92 -2.39 -4.43
CA LEU A 156 2.00 -1.19 -3.61
C LEU A 156 3.15 -0.32 -4.09
N VAL A 157 2.87 0.97 -4.29
CA VAL A 157 3.87 1.94 -4.74
C VAL A 157 3.84 3.22 -3.91
N ALA A 158 4.96 3.92 -3.85
CA ALA A 158 5.01 5.29 -3.37
C ALA A 158 4.42 6.20 -4.46
N VAL A 159 3.52 7.09 -4.07
CA VAL A 159 2.87 8.03 -5.02
C VAL A 159 3.81 9.15 -5.38
N ASN A 160 4.58 9.62 -4.40
CA ASN A 160 5.57 10.68 -4.56
C ASN A 160 6.97 10.08 -4.48
N GLU A 161 7.84 10.48 -5.41
CA GLU A 161 9.21 9.99 -5.47
C GLU A 161 9.95 10.26 -4.15
N GLY A 162 10.65 9.23 -3.65
CA GLY A 162 11.43 9.33 -2.41
C GLY A 162 10.63 9.47 -1.12
N SER A 163 9.29 9.26 -1.14
CA SER A 163 8.47 9.43 0.06
C SER A 163 7.44 8.31 0.23
N SER A 164 7.49 7.64 1.38
CA SER A 164 6.43 6.69 1.79
C SER A 164 5.27 7.37 2.51
N ALA A 165 5.13 8.70 2.45
CA ALA A 165 4.05 9.42 3.14
C ALA A 165 2.66 9.17 2.52
N LEU A 166 2.63 8.90 1.22
CA LEU A 166 1.42 8.57 0.47
C LEU A 166 1.70 7.40 -0.46
N LEU A 167 0.96 6.30 -0.29
CA LEU A 167 1.11 5.08 -1.08
C LEU A 167 -0.18 4.78 -1.85
N LEU A 168 -0.04 4.07 -2.97
CA LEU A 168 -1.14 3.61 -3.81
C LEU A 168 -1.08 2.09 -3.96
N GLY A 169 -2.17 1.43 -3.61
CA GLY A 169 -2.35 -0.01 -3.75
C GLY A 169 -3.41 -0.36 -4.78
N TRP A 170 -3.26 -1.55 -5.36
CA TRP A 170 -4.18 -2.14 -6.32
C TRP A 170 -4.55 -3.56 -5.92
N GLU A 171 -5.84 -3.88 -5.91
CA GLU A 171 -6.32 -5.20 -5.52
C GLU A 171 -6.23 -6.20 -6.68
N ILE A 172 -5.52 -7.30 -6.44
CA ILE A 172 -5.45 -8.45 -7.33
C ILE A 172 -5.68 -9.71 -6.51
N MET A 173 -6.54 -10.59 -7.01
CA MET A 173 -6.88 -11.85 -6.35
C MET A 173 -6.24 -13.04 -7.08
N ARG A 174 -5.65 -13.95 -6.31
CA ARG A 174 -5.18 -15.26 -6.79
C ARG A 174 -6.37 -16.19 -6.93
N VAL A 175 -6.63 -16.65 -8.15
CA VAL A 175 -7.66 -17.64 -8.48
C VAL A 175 -6.99 -18.82 -9.17
N GLY A 176 -6.66 -19.86 -8.39
CA GLY A 176 -5.79 -20.94 -8.84
C GLY A 176 -4.40 -20.38 -9.25
N PRO A 177 -3.89 -20.71 -10.45
CA PRO A 177 -2.60 -20.19 -10.93
C PRO A 177 -2.70 -18.77 -11.51
N ARG A 178 -3.89 -18.16 -11.58
CA ARG A 178 -4.11 -16.87 -12.24
C ARG A 178 -4.15 -15.72 -11.23
N LEU A 179 -3.64 -14.57 -11.67
CA LEU A 179 -3.80 -13.27 -11.00
C LEU A 179 -4.95 -12.50 -11.69
N MET A 180 -6.05 -12.33 -10.98
CA MET A 180 -7.25 -11.65 -11.47
C MET A 180 -7.25 -10.20 -10.98
N PRO A 181 -7.03 -9.22 -11.88
CA PRO A 181 -7.09 -7.81 -11.52
C PRO A 181 -8.52 -7.36 -11.23
N LEU A 182 -8.71 -6.59 -10.16
CA LEU A 182 -9.96 -5.90 -9.88
C LEU A 182 -9.77 -4.40 -10.11
N PRO A 183 -10.79 -3.63 -10.54
CA PRO A 183 -10.67 -2.17 -10.66
C PRO A 183 -10.75 -1.49 -9.27
N LEU A 184 -10.08 -2.07 -8.28
CA LEU A 184 -10.12 -1.65 -6.89
C LEU A 184 -8.76 -1.07 -6.49
N TYR A 185 -8.75 0.23 -6.24
CA TYR A 185 -7.56 0.97 -5.83
C TYR A 185 -7.79 1.54 -4.43
N TRP A 186 -6.72 1.69 -3.69
CA TRP A 186 -6.77 2.32 -2.37
C TRP A 186 -5.50 3.11 -2.11
N ALA A 187 -5.63 4.21 -1.37
CA ALA A 187 -4.50 5.01 -0.93
C ALA A 187 -4.17 4.68 0.53
N LEU A 188 -2.91 4.91 0.91
CA LEU A 188 -2.47 4.91 2.29
C LEU A 188 -1.76 6.22 2.60
N GLN A 189 -2.24 6.96 3.58
CA GLN A 189 -1.59 8.14 4.11
C GLN A 189 -0.91 7.79 5.44
N ALA A 190 0.35 8.19 5.61
CA ALA A 190 1.08 7.96 6.86
C ALA A 190 0.31 8.55 8.06
N ASP A 191 0.15 7.74 9.10
CA ASP A 191 -0.70 7.97 10.27
C ASP A 191 0.10 7.85 11.59
N GLY A 192 1.42 8.06 11.51
CA GLY A 192 2.32 8.03 12.66
C GLY A 192 3.11 6.73 12.82
N PRO A 193 3.86 6.62 13.93
CA PRO A 193 4.68 5.44 14.22
C PRO A 193 3.82 4.25 14.64
N LEU A 194 4.37 3.04 14.47
CA LEU A 194 3.78 1.80 14.95
C LEU A 194 3.72 1.78 16.49
N ASP A 195 2.53 1.53 17.03
CA ASP A 195 2.20 1.56 18.46
C ASP A 195 2.23 0.17 19.12
N GLY A 196 2.32 -0.90 18.34
CA GLY A 196 2.42 -2.26 18.84
C GLY A 196 2.61 -3.28 17.72
N VAL A 197 3.10 -4.47 18.08
CA VAL A 197 3.32 -5.56 17.14
C VAL A 197 2.28 -6.65 17.38
N VAL A 198 1.58 -7.05 16.32
CA VAL A 198 0.61 -8.16 16.36
C VAL A 198 1.17 -9.33 15.57
N GLU A 199 1.23 -10.49 16.21
CA GLU A 199 1.63 -11.73 15.58
C GLU A 199 0.49 -12.30 14.72
N PRO A 200 0.80 -12.88 13.56
CA PRO A 200 -0.20 -13.52 12.72
C PRO A 200 -0.77 -14.79 13.38
N PRO A 201 -1.99 -15.22 13.02
CA PRO A 201 -2.63 -16.41 13.60
C PRO A 201 -1.83 -17.71 13.43
N ARG A 202 -0.96 -17.78 12.43
CA ARG A 202 -0.10 -18.93 12.11
C ARG A 202 1.28 -18.43 11.75
N ARG A 203 2.29 -19.31 11.84
CA ARG A 203 3.66 -18.99 11.42
C ARG A 203 3.69 -18.57 9.94
N PRO A 204 4.26 -17.40 9.60
CA PRO A 204 4.48 -16.99 8.21
C PRO A 204 5.44 -17.92 7.47
N GLN A 205 5.30 -17.99 6.15
CA GLN A 205 6.16 -18.73 5.22
C GLN A 205 6.99 -17.73 4.41
N VAL A 206 7.87 -17.00 5.11
CA VAL A 206 8.71 -15.95 4.53
C VAL A 206 10.04 -16.51 4.07
#